data_AF-A0A2E0RYE5-F1
#
_entry.id   AF-A0A2E0RYE5-F1
#
_cell.length_a   1.000
_cell.length_b   1.000
_cell.length_c   1.000
_cell.angle_alpha   90.00
_cell.angle_beta   90.00
_cell.angle_gamma   90.00
#
_symmetry.space_group_name_H-M   'P 1'
#
loop_
_entity.id
_entity.type
_entity.pdbx_description
1 polymer ?
#
loop_
_entity_poly.entity_id
_entity_poly.type
_entity_poly.pdbx_seq_one_letter_code
_entity_poly.pdbx_strand_id
1 'polypeptide(L)'
;RAATLADDVLAEVGALSTPHAAYAWYCTGEADLDVDADRARERLGRAVELAEATNASFIRGIAGSSLVSIESRIGDPEQAMHDSRRLIEHWRRSGMWSTQWTTLRAVAALLERVGRYHDAAILEGAVRSTHEGHRIFGADAAALDALGDRLRVTLGEEGYRTARTAGEDLDGAAAVDHALRSLRSASGG
;
A
#
# COMPACT_ATOMS: atom_id res chain seq x y z
N ARG A 1 2.68 26.47 0.36
CA ARG A 1 1.26 26.83 0.10
C ARG A 1 0.31 25.71 0.52
N ALA A 2 0.47 24.47 0.05
CA ALA A 2 -0.31 23.32 0.52
C ALA A 2 -0.15 23.07 2.03
N ALA A 3 1.09 23.02 2.54
CA ALA A 3 1.37 22.85 3.98
C ALA A 3 0.74 23.95 4.88
N THR A 4 0.74 25.21 4.44
CA THR A 4 0.10 26.31 5.19
C THR A 4 -1.42 26.19 5.21
N LEU A 5 -2.03 25.80 4.09
CA LEU A 5 -3.48 25.55 4.03
C LEU A 5 -3.89 24.31 4.84
N ALA A 6 -2.99 23.35 5.02
CA ALA A 6 -3.22 22.16 5.84
C ALA A 6 -3.43 22.54 7.31
N ASP A 7 -2.61 23.43 7.85
CA ASP A 7 -2.73 23.88 9.25
C ASP A 7 -4.05 24.64 9.48
N ASP A 8 -4.46 25.48 8.53
CA ASP A 8 -5.74 26.22 8.59
C ASP A 8 -6.95 25.26 8.61
N VAL A 9 -6.92 24.22 7.77
CA VAL A 9 -7.98 23.18 7.73
C VAL A 9 -8.05 22.41 9.05
N LEU A 10 -6.91 22.09 9.66
CA LEU A 10 -6.89 21.42 10.97
C LEU A 10 -7.42 22.30 12.09
N ALA A 11 -7.14 23.61 12.03
CA ALA A 11 -7.70 24.59 12.97
C ALA A 11 -9.23 24.68 12.86
N GLU A 12 -9.78 24.62 11.64
CA GLU A 12 -11.24 24.65 11.40
C GLU A 12 -11.95 23.41 11.96
N VAL A 13 -11.41 22.21 11.73
CA VAL A 13 -12.01 20.97 12.26
C VAL A 13 -11.76 20.78 13.77
N GLY A 14 -10.70 21.39 14.30
CA GLY A 14 -10.38 21.41 15.74
C GLY A 14 -10.44 20.02 16.38
N ALA A 15 -11.18 19.92 17.50
CA ALA A 15 -11.33 18.69 18.28
C ALA A 15 -12.53 17.81 17.84
N LEU A 16 -13.14 18.09 16.68
CA LEU A 16 -14.31 17.34 16.22
C LEU A 16 -13.94 15.87 15.95
N SER A 17 -14.83 14.96 16.37
CA SER A 17 -14.73 13.53 16.06
C SER A 17 -15.79 13.15 15.03
N THR A 18 -15.59 13.59 13.79
CA THR A 18 -16.52 13.36 12.66
C THR A 18 -15.80 12.75 11.45
N PRO A 19 -16.52 12.10 10.51
CA PRO A 19 -15.92 11.65 9.26
C PRO A 19 -15.26 12.78 8.46
N HIS A 20 -15.80 14.00 8.54
CA HIS A 20 -15.19 15.17 7.91
C HIS A 20 -13.84 15.53 8.53
N ALA A 21 -13.73 15.50 9.87
CA ALA A 21 -12.46 15.70 10.56
C ALA A 21 -11.45 14.60 10.15
N ALA A 22 -11.87 13.33 10.11
CA ALA A 22 -11.01 12.25 9.63
C ALA A 22 -10.48 12.50 8.21
N TYR A 23 -11.34 12.98 7.31
CA TYR A 23 -10.95 13.31 5.94
C TYR A 23 -9.98 14.49 5.87
N ALA A 24 -10.22 15.54 6.67
CA ALA A 24 -9.32 16.69 6.79
C ALA A 24 -7.92 16.25 7.24
N TRP A 25 -7.82 15.46 8.31
CA TRP A 25 -6.55 14.88 8.78
C TRP A 25 -5.86 14.07 7.69
N TYR A 26 -6.60 13.23 6.96
CA TYR A 26 -6.05 12.49 5.82
C TYR A 26 -5.45 13.42 4.75
N CYS A 27 -6.22 14.40 4.26
CA CYS A 27 -5.74 15.33 3.25
C CYS A 27 -4.50 16.12 3.69
N THR A 28 -4.43 16.51 4.96
CA THR A 28 -3.26 17.21 5.51
C THR A 28 -2.04 16.32 5.62
N GLY A 29 -2.22 15.03 5.96
CA GLY A 29 -1.15 14.05 5.95
C GLY A 29 -0.59 13.81 4.54
N GLU A 30 -1.47 13.68 3.54
CA GLU A 30 -1.05 13.53 2.14
C GLU A 30 -0.27 14.75 1.64
N ALA A 31 -0.67 15.96 2.05
CA ALA A 31 0.02 17.19 1.66
C ALA A 31 1.47 17.28 2.21
N ASP A 32 1.75 16.55 3.29
CA ASP A 32 3.06 16.50 3.93
C ASP A 32 3.92 15.31 3.47
N LEU A 33 3.35 14.35 2.75
CA LEU A 33 3.99 13.06 2.49
C LEU A 33 5.38 13.17 1.84
N ASP A 34 5.53 14.10 0.89
CA ASP A 34 6.79 14.35 0.18
C ASP A 34 7.63 15.49 0.81
N VAL A 35 7.14 16.12 1.88
CA VAL A 35 7.76 17.29 2.54
C VAL A 35 8.35 16.92 3.90
N ASP A 36 7.56 16.26 4.73
CA ASP A 36 7.88 15.86 6.10
C ASP A 36 7.13 14.55 6.42
N ALA A 37 7.81 13.42 6.23
CA ALA A 37 7.22 12.11 6.39
C ALA A 37 6.84 11.78 7.85
N ASP A 38 7.52 12.38 8.83
CA ASP A 38 7.19 12.16 10.24
C ASP A 38 5.90 12.89 10.61
N ARG A 39 5.75 14.13 10.14
CA ARG A 39 4.50 14.90 10.31
C ARG A 39 3.34 14.27 9.54
N ALA A 40 3.59 13.79 8.32
CA ALA A 40 2.60 13.05 7.55
C ALA A 40 2.13 11.80 8.29
N ARG A 41 3.06 11.03 8.88
CA ARG A 41 2.75 9.83 9.67
C ARG A 41 1.84 10.15 10.84
N GLU A 42 2.14 11.20 11.62
CA GLU A 42 1.30 11.62 12.75
C GLU A 42 -0.13 11.97 12.29
N ARG A 43 -0.25 12.78 11.23
CA ARG A 43 -1.55 13.23 10.70
C ARG A 43 -2.39 12.09 10.14
N LEU A 44 -1.76 11.17 9.40
CA LEU A 44 -2.42 9.99 8.84
C LEU A 44 -2.84 9.02 9.96
N GLY A 45 -2.01 8.86 11.00
CA GLY A 45 -2.36 8.10 12.20
C GLY A 45 -3.63 8.65 12.85
N ARG A 46 -3.70 9.98 13.02
CA ARG A 46 -4.89 10.64 13.56
C ARG A 46 -6.13 10.46 12.68
N ALA A 47 -5.96 10.49 11.35
CA ALA A 47 -7.04 10.23 10.40
C ALA A 47 -7.61 8.81 10.56
N VAL A 48 -6.74 7.80 10.74
CA VAL A 48 -7.16 6.41 10.98
C VAL A 48 -7.94 6.29 12.28
N GLU A 49 -7.45 6.85 13.38
CA GLU A 49 -8.14 6.82 14.68
C GLU A 49 -9.55 7.41 14.60
N LEU A 50 -9.68 8.59 13.99
CA LEU A 50 -10.97 9.27 13.82
C LEU A 50 -11.89 8.48 12.88
N ALA A 51 -11.36 7.93 11.80
CA ALA A 51 -12.13 7.13 10.86
C ALA A 51 -12.66 5.83 11.51
N GLU A 52 -11.87 5.21 12.40
CA GLU A 52 -12.32 4.07 13.21
C GLU A 52 -13.42 4.47 14.18
N ALA A 53 -13.23 5.56 14.94
CA ALA A 53 -14.21 6.04 15.92
C ALA A 53 -15.54 6.46 15.28
N THR A 54 -15.53 6.86 14.01
CA THR A 54 -16.69 7.40 13.29
C THR A 54 -17.24 6.45 12.22
N ASN A 55 -16.73 5.23 12.15
CA ASN A 55 -17.09 4.22 11.13
C ASN A 55 -16.91 4.70 9.68
N ALA A 56 -15.95 5.62 9.43
CA ALA A 56 -15.63 6.11 8.09
C ALA A 56 -14.67 5.14 7.37
N SER A 57 -15.18 3.96 7.01
CA SER A 57 -14.41 2.83 6.48
C SER A 57 -13.49 3.19 5.31
N PHE A 58 -13.95 4.02 4.36
CA PHE A 58 -13.14 4.39 3.20
C PHE A 58 -11.93 5.24 3.58
N ILE A 59 -12.13 6.24 4.47
CA ILE A 59 -11.07 7.12 4.97
C ILE A 59 -10.02 6.31 5.73
N ARG A 60 -10.46 5.37 6.57
CA ARG A 60 -9.58 4.45 7.30
C ARG A 60 -8.67 3.69 6.33
N GLY A 61 -9.24 3.17 5.24
CA GLY A 61 -8.48 2.42 4.25
C GLY A 61 -7.47 3.26 3.47
N ILE A 62 -7.85 4.45 2.97
CA ILE A 62 -6.92 5.31 2.21
C ILE A 62 -5.82 5.90 3.10
N ALA A 63 -6.15 6.35 4.32
CA ALA A 63 -5.14 6.85 5.27
C ALA A 63 -4.18 5.74 5.72
N GLY A 64 -4.70 4.53 5.98
CA GLY A 64 -3.88 3.36 6.24
C GLY A 64 -2.99 2.96 5.07
N SER A 65 -3.42 3.17 3.83
CA SER A 65 -2.61 2.92 2.63
C SER A 65 -1.40 3.87 2.57
N SER A 66 -1.61 5.14 2.89
CA SER A 66 -0.53 6.13 2.97
C SER A 66 0.45 5.82 4.10
N LEU A 67 -0.02 5.40 5.28
CA LEU A 67 0.85 4.96 6.38
C LEU A 67 1.73 3.76 5.96
N VAL A 68 1.14 2.74 5.35
CA VAL A 68 1.89 1.58 4.83
C VAL A 68 2.95 2.04 3.83
N SER A 69 2.66 3.02 2.98
CA SER A 69 3.62 3.59 2.02
C SER A 69 4.81 4.26 2.74
N ILE A 70 4.57 5.02 3.81
CA ILE A 70 5.63 5.61 4.65
C ILE A 70 6.49 4.51 5.26
N GLU A 71 5.87 3.55 5.95
CA GLU A 71 6.60 2.47 6.63
C GLU A 71 7.41 1.62 5.65
N SER A 72 6.86 1.34 4.47
CA SER A 72 7.53 0.59 3.40
C SER A 72 8.76 1.31 2.81
N ARG A 73 8.90 2.63 3.00
CA ARG A 73 10.00 3.44 2.44
C ARG A 73 11.06 3.80 3.48
N ILE A 74 10.66 4.18 4.68
CA ILE A 74 11.59 4.71 5.69
C ILE A 74 11.41 4.10 7.09
N GLY A 75 10.38 3.28 7.28
CA GLY A 75 10.06 2.69 8.59
C GLY A 75 10.49 1.24 8.74
N ASP A 76 9.84 0.56 9.68
CA ASP A 76 10.06 -0.84 9.98
C ASP A 76 9.38 -1.74 8.92
N PRO A 77 10.16 -2.51 8.14
CA PRO A 77 9.58 -3.40 7.13
C PRO A 77 8.65 -4.47 7.70
N GLU A 78 8.87 -4.95 8.93
CA GLU A 78 7.98 -5.95 9.53
C GLU A 78 6.62 -5.34 9.90
N GLN A 79 6.63 -4.13 10.46
CA GLN A 79 5.41 -3.38 10.72
C GLN A 79 4.67 -3.07 9.41
N ALA A 80 5.38 -2.66 8.37
CA ALA A 80 4.81 -2.43 7.04
C ALA A 80 4.14 -3.70 6.47
N MET A 81 4.75 -4.88 6.67
CA MET A 81 4.16 -6.15 6.24
C MET A 81 2.88 -6.48 7.01
N HIS A 82 2.90 -6.29 8.33
CA HIS A 82 1.75 -6.51 9.19
C HIS A 82 0.57 -5.58 8.82
N ASP A 83 0.84 -4.30 8.58
CA ASP A 83 -0.19 -3.32 8.24
C ASP A 83 -0.72 -3.50 6.81
N SER A 84 0.15 -3.88 5.87
CA SER A 84 -0.25 -4.31 4.52
C SER A 84 -1.25 -5.46 4.56
N ARG A 85 -1.03 -6.44 5.44
CA ARG A 85 -1.93 -7.59 5.61
C ARG A 85 -3.32 -7.15 6.07
N ARG A 86 -3.38 -6.29 7.08
CA ARG A 86 -4.64 -5.72 7.59
C ARG A 86 -5.38 -4.92 6.51
N LEU A 87 -4.64 -4.20 5.68
CA LEU A 87 -5.18 -3.39 4.60
C LEU A 87 -5.76 -4.24 3.46
N ILE A 88 -5.06 -5.30 3.05
CA ILE A 88 -5.57 -6.28 2.09
C ILE A 88 -6.88 -6.92 2.60
N GLU A 89 -6.89 -7.35 3.87
CA GLU A 89 -8.10 -7.91 4.47
C GLU A 89 -9.25 -6.90 4.56
N HIS A 90 -8.94 -5.62 4.72
CA HIS A 90 -9.92 -4.54 4.71
C HIS A 90 -10.55 -4.35 3.33
N TRP A 91 -9.73 -4.20 2.28
CA TRP A 91 -10.22 -3.98 0.91
C TRP A 91 -10.98 -5.19 0.34
N ARG A 92 -10.52 -6.41 0.65
CA ARG A 92 -11.25 -7.64 0.30
C ARG A 92 -12.66 -7.65 0.88
N ARG A 93 -12.84 -7.24 2.14
CA ARG A 93 -14.16 -7.22 2.79
C ARG A 93 -15.08 -6.14 2.24
N SER A 94 -14.55 -5.00 1.81
CA SER A 94 -15.33 -3.90 1.24
C SER A 94 -15.59 -4.05 -0.26
N GLY A 95 -15.02 -5.07 -0.92
CA GLY A 95 -15.17 -5.29 -2.36
C GLY A 95 -14.48 -4.24 -3.22
N MET A 96 -13.55 -3.46 -2.66
CA MET A 96 -12.88 -2.37 -3.36
C MET A 96 -11.66 -2.87 -4.15
N TRP A 97 -11.92 -3.48 -5.30
CA TRP A 97 -10.87 -4.09 -6.13
C TRP A 97 -9.86 -3.09 -6.71
N SER A 98 -10.27 -1.87 -7.05
CA SER A 98 -9.35 -0.85 -7.57
C SER A 98 -8.27 -0.47 -6.55
N THR A 99 -8.65 -0.25 -5.28
CA THR A 99 -7.70 0.03 -4.21
C THR A 99 -6.93 -1.23 -3.82
N GLN A 100 -7.55 -2.40 -3.86
CA GLN A 100 -6.88 -3.69 -3.65
C GLN A 100 -5.69 -3.88 -4.59
N TRP A 101 -5.85 -3.64 -5.89
CA TRP A 101 -4.74 -3.75 -6.86
C TRP A 101 -3.63 -2.73 -6.62
N THR A 102 -3.97 -1.50 -6.18
CA THR A 102 -2.96 -0.52 -5.75
C THR A 102 -2.19 -1.00 -4.52
N THR A 103 -2.87 -1.63 -3.55
CA THR A 103 -2.21 -2.22 -2.39
C THR A 103 -1.30 -3.38 -2.79
N LEU A 104 -1.74 -4.28 -3.69
CA LEU A 104 -0.91 -5.40 -4.15
C LEU A 104 0.36 -4.93 -4.87
N ARG A 105 0.28 -3.84 -5.64
CA ARG A 105 1.45 -3.16 -6.23
C ARG A 105 2.48 -2.73 -5.18
N ALA A 106 2.02 -2.04 -4.13
CA ALA A 106 2.90 -1.61 -3.05
C ALA A 106 3.51 -2.81 -2.30
N VAL A 107 2.73 -3.88 -2.12
CA VAL A 107 3.21 -5.11 -1.47
C VAL A 107 4.28 -5.82 -2.29
N ALA A 108 4.19 -5.85 -3.62
CA ALA A 108 5.25 -6.43 -4.45
C ALA A 108 6.61 -5.73 -4.23
N ALA A 109 6.59 -4.39 -4.15
CA ALA A 109 7.79 -3.61 -3.84
C ALA A 109 8.28 -3.85 -2.40
N LEU A 110 7.38 -3.97 -1.43
CA LEU A 110 7.73 -4.28 -0.05
C LEU A 110 8.37 -5.67 0.08
N LEU A 111 7.83 -6.69 -0.60
CA LEU A 111 8.37 -8.05 -0.62
C LEU A 111 9.80 -8.07 -1.18
N GLU A 112 10.07 -7.31 -2.25
CA GLU A 112 11.42 -7.17 -2.80
C GLU A 112 12.38 -6.55 -1.79
N ARG A 113 11.96 -5.45 -1.13
CA ARG A 113 12.75 -4.77 -0.09
C ARG A 113 13.14 -5.70 1.06
N VAL A 114 12.26 -6.63 1.46
CA VAL A 114 12.53 -7.58 2.56
C VAL A 114 13.19 -8.88 2.09
N GLY A 115 13.63 -8.95 0.83
CA GLY A 115 14.34 -10.11 0.29
C GLY A 115 13.46 -11.29 -0.12
N ARG A 116 12.13 -11.12 -0.18
CA ARG A 116 11.18 -12.13 -0.65
C ARG A 116 10.99 -12.03 -2.17
N TYR A 117 12.10 -12.13 -2.90
CA TYR A 117 12.17 -11.83 -4.33
C TYR A 117 11.26 -12.70 -5.20
N HIS A 118 11.14 -13.99 -4.90
CA HIS A 118 10.28 -14.90 -5.66
C HIS A 118 8.79 -14.52 -5.53
N ASP A 119 8.32 -14.25 -4.31
CA ASP A 119 6.94 -13.81 -4.07
C ASP A 119 6.68 -12.42 -4.64
N ALA A 120 7.67 -11.53 -4.58
CA ALA A 120 7.61 -10.23 -5.24
C ALA A 120 7.41 -10.35 -6.75
N ALA A 121 8.12 -11.27 -7.42
CA ALA A 121 7.99 -11.52 -8.86
C ALA A 121 6.64 -12.15 -9.25
N ILE A 122 6.10 -13.06 -8.43
CA ILE A 122 4.74 -13.59 -8.64
C ILE A 122 3.72 -12.45 -8.54
N LEU A 123 3.81 -11.62 -7.49
CA LEU A 123 2.83 -10.55 -7.29
C LEU A 123 2.95 -9.45 -8.36
N GLU A 124 4.17 -9.16 -8.82
CA GLU A 124 4.43 -8.28 -9.97
C GLU A 124 3.77 -8.79 -11.25
N GLY A 125 3.88 -10.10 -11.53
CA GLY A 125 3.23 -10.76 -12.67
C GLY A 125 1.72 -10.60 -12.63
N ALA A 126 1.10 -10.90 -11.48
CA ALA A 126 -0.35 -10.80 -11.29
C ALA A 126 -0.88 -9.37 -11.46
N VAL A 127 -0.18 -8.39 -10.87
CA VAL A 127 -0.51 -6.97 -11.00
C VAL A 127 -0.49 -6.51 -12.47
N ARG A 128 0.47 -7.00 -13.26
CA ARG A 128 0.60 -6.62 -14.67
C ARG A 128 -0.39 -7.32 -15.59
N SER A 129 -0.77 -8.56 -15.27
CA SER A 129 -1.74 -9.33 -16.06
C SER A 129 -3.19 -8.92 -15.77
N THR A 130 -3.43 -8.09 -14.75
CA THR A 130 -4.78 -7.68 -14.34
C THR A 130 -5.54 -7.02 -15.49
N HIS A 131 -6.42 -7.80 -16.14
CA HIS A 131 -7.34 -7.33 -17.17
C HIS A 131 -8.53 -6.54 -16.60
N GLU A 132 -8.82 -6.71 -15.30
CA GLU A 132 -9.98 -6.14 -14.59
C GLU A 132 -9.87 -4.65 -14.20
N GLY A 133 -9.01 -3.89 -14.89
CA GLY A 133 -9.37 -2.50 -15.16
C GLY A 133 -8.60 -1.40 -14.43
N HIS A 134 -7.28 -1.52 -14.25
CA HIS A 134 -6.43 -0.33 -14.12
C HIS A 134 -5.17 -0.49 -14.98
N ARG A 135 -5.24 0.05 -16.21
CA ARG A 135 -4.04 0.21 -17.02
C ARG A 135 -3.07 1.11 -16.24
N ILE A 136 -1.86 0.64 -16.05
CA ILE A 136 -0.84 1.30 -15.22
C ILE A 136 -0.09 2.30 -16.11
N PHE A 137 0.06 3.53 -15.63
CA PHE A 137 0.69 4.61 -16.37
C PHE A 137 1.61 5.45 -15.49
N GLY A 138 2.46 6.25 -16.12
CA GLY A 138 3.26 7.26 -15.45
C GLY A 138 4.23 6.65 -14.43
N ALA A 139 4.32 7.28 -13.25
CA ALA A 139 5.24 6.89 -12.20
C ALA A 139 5.04 5.44 -11.73
N ASP A 140 3.80 4.96 -11.65
CA ASP A 140 3.50 3.58 -11.22
C ASP A 140 4.02 2.55 -12.22
N ALA A 141 3.92 2.84 -13.53
CA ALA A 141 4.44 1.95 -14.56
C ALA A 141 5.97 1.89 -14.51
N ALA A 142 6.62 3.06 -14.40
CA ALA A 142 8.07 3.16 -14.27
C ALA A 142 8.59 2.46 -13.00
N ALA A 143 7.87 2.58 -11.87
CA ALA A 143 8.22 1.90 -10.62
C ALA A 143 8.13 0.37 -10.73
N LEU A 144 7.10 -0.14 -11.41
CA LEU A 144 6.98 -1.58 -11.68
C LEU A 144 8.05 -2.08 -12.64
N ASP A 145 8.41 -1.31 -13.67
CA ASP A 145 9.49 -1.68 -14.60
C ASP A 145 10.83 -1.78 -13.86
N ALA A 146 11.14 -0.77 -13.04
CA ALA A 146 12.33 -0.80 -12.20
C ALA A 146 12.33 -1.96 -11.19
N LEU A 147 11.17 -2.33 -10.64
CA LEU A 147 11.02 -3.51 -9.79
C LEU A 147 11.35 -4.80 -10.57
N GLY A 148 10.77 -4.98 -11.76
CA GLY A 148 11.03 -6.13 -12.62
C GLY A 148 12.50 -6.27 -12.98
N ASP A 149 13.20 -5.16 -13.25
CA ASP A 149 14.63 -5.15 -13.53
C ASP A 149 15.47 -5.64 -12.35
N ARG A 150 15.18 -5.16 -11.13
CA ARG A 150 15.86 -5.64 -9.91
C ARG A 150 15.61 -7.11 -9.64
N LEU A 151 14.37 -7.57 -9.84
CA LEU A 151 13.99 -8.97 -9.66
C LEU A 151 14.70 -9.88 -10.68
N ARG A 152 14.80 -9.46 -11.94
CA ARG A 152 15.54 -10.19 -12.98
C ARG A 152 17.03 -10.31 -12.66
N VAL A 153 17.66 -9.23 -12.18
CA VAL A 153 19.06 -9.26 -11.74
C VAL A 153 19.26 -10.25 -10.59
N THR A 154 18.32 -10.28 -9.63
CA THR A 154 18.46 -11.07 -8.41
C THR A 154 18.13 -12.55 -8.61
N LEU A 155 17.06 -12.86 -9.35
CA LEU A 155 16.57 -14.22 -9.58
C LEU A 155 17.20 -14.89 -10.81
N GLY A 156 17.84 -14.11 -11.68
CA GLY A 156 18.19 -14.51 -13.04
C GLY A 156 16.97 -14.55 -13.97
N GLU A 157 17.23 -14.56 -15.27
CA GLU A 157 16.17 -14.48 -16.31
C GLU A 157 15.14 -15.60 -16.19
N GLU A 158 15.59 -16.85 -16.03
CA GLU A 158 14.71 -18.01 -15.97
C GLU A 158 13.86 -18.03 -14.69
N GLY A 159 14.46 -17.72 -13.55
CA GLY A 159 13.77 -17.64 -12.26
C GLY A 159 12.72 -16.54 -12.25
N TYR A 160 13.09 -15.35 -12.73
CA TYR A 160 12.16 -14.23 -12.88
C TYR A 160 11.00 -14.57 -13.83
N ARG A 161 11.29 -15.09 -15.02
CA ARG A 161 10.25 -15.46 -16.00
C ARG A 161 9.29 -16.50 -15.43
N THR A 162 9.79 -17.51 -14.74
CA THR A 162 8.96 -18.57 -14.14
C THR A 162 8.03 -18.00 -13.07
N ALA A 163 8.56 -17.20 -12.15
CA ALA A 163 7.77 -16.57 -11.09
C ALA A 163 6.73 -15.60 -11.67
N ARG A 164 7.13 -14.77 -12.64
CA ARG A 164 6.24 -13.83 -13.31
C ARG A 164 5.07 -14.53 -14.01
N THR A 165 5.34 -15.59 -14.78
CA THR A 165 4.28 -16.38 -15.44
C THR A 165 3.33 -17.01 -14.42
N ALA A 166 3.85 -17.55 -13.31
CA ALA A 166 3.00 -18.06 -12.23
C ALA A 166 2.09 -16.98 -11.63
N GLY A 167 2.55 -15.73 -11.61
CA GLY A 167 1.75 -14.57 -11.24
C GLY A 167 0.69 -14.20 -12.26
N GLU A 168 1.04 -14.22 -13.55
CA GLU A 168 0.13 -13.88 -14.65
C GLU A 168 -1.16 -14.72 -14.63
N ASP A 169 -1.05 -15.98 -14.22
CA ASP A 169 -2.14 -16.95 -14.11
C ASP A 169 -3.04 -16.77 -12.87
N LEU A 170 -2.70 -15.85 -11.95
CA LEU A 170 -3.51 -15.60 -10.76
C LEU A 170 -4.70 -14.70 -11.07
N ASP A 171 -5.90 -15.15 -10.68
CA ASP A 171 -7.05 -14.25 -10.57
C ASP A 171 -6.92 -13.31 -9.35
N GLY A 172 -7.85 -12.36 -9.21
CA GLY A 172 -7.80 -11.37 -8.12
C GLY A 172 -7.83 -11.99 -6.72
N ALA A 173 -8.59 -13.06 -6.52
CA ALA A 173 -8.66 -13.74 -5.21
C ALA A 173 -7.36 -14.50 -4.92
N ALA A 174 -6.81 -15.20 -5.90
CA ALA A 174 -5.57 -15.93 -5.79
C ALA A 174 -4.36 -15.01 -5.56
N ALA A 175 -4.34 -13.83 -6.19
CA ALA A 175 -3.33 -12.80 -5.98
C ALA A 175 -3.38 -12.23 -4.55
N VAL A 176 -4.60 -11.96 -4.03
CA VAL A 176 -4.80 -11.56 -2.63
C VAL A 176 -4.32 -12.64 -1.67
N ASP A 177 -4.70 -13.89 -1.88
CA ASP A 177 -4.30 -14.99 -1.02
C ASP A 177 -2.79 -15.25 -1.08
N HIS A 178 -2.16 -15.09 -2.25
CA HIS A 178 -0.71 -15.12 -2.39
C HIS A 178 -0.07 -14.03 -1.53
N ALA A 179 -0.48 -12.76 -1.69
CA ALA A 179 0.07 -11.66 -0.91
C ALA A 179 -0.08 -11.87 0.61
N LEU A 180 -1.25 -12.34 1.08
CA LEU A 180 -1.48 -12.65 2.50
C LEU A 180 -0.58 -13.77 3.04
N ARG A 181 -0.21 -14.76 2.21
CA ARG A 181 0.77 -15.79 2.56
C ARG A 181 2.18 -15.20 2.63
N SER A 182 2.57 -14.45 1.62
CA SER A 182 3.91 -13.88 1.46
C SER A 182 4.21 -12.78 2.48
N LEU A 183 3.18 -12.18 3.10
CA LEU A 183 3.31 -11.20 4.18
C LEU A 183 3.40 -11.82 5.59
N ARG A 184 3.29 -13.14 5.74
CA ARG A 184 3.48 -13.77 7.05
C ARG A 184 4.96 -13.73 7.44
N SER A 185 5.27 -13.27 8.64
CA SER A 185 6.60 -13.47 9.23
C SER A 185 6.93 -14.95 9.23
N ALA A 186 8.19 -15.30 8.98
CA ALA A 186 8.65 -16.65 9.31
C ALA A 186 8.42 -16.79 10.81
N SER A 187 7.52 -17.68 11.23
CA SER A 187 7.31 -17.96 12.65
C SER A 187 8.68 -18.21 13.26
N GLY A 188 9.07 -17.39 14.25
CA GLY A 188 10.26 -17.65 15.04
C GLY A 188 10.20 -19.09 15.55
N GLY A 189 11.20 -19.88 15.18
CA GLY A 189 11.49 -21.16 15.82
C GLY A 189 12.03 -20.94 17.22
#